data_AF-A0A9W6AGY0-F1
#
_entry.id   AF-A0A9W6AGY0-F1
#
_cell.length_a   1.000
_cell.length_b   1.000
_cell.length_c   1.000
_cell.angle_alpha   90.00
_cell.angle_beta   90.00
_cell.angle_gamma   90.00
#
_symmetry.space_group_name_H-M   'P 1'
#
loop_
_entity.id
_entity.type
_entity.pdbx_description
1 polymer ?
#
loop_
_entity_poly.entity_id
_entity_poly.type
_entity_poly.pdbx_seq_one_letter_code
_entity_poly.pdbx_strand_id
1 'polypeptide(L)'
;MNYRIKKKLGKLHTKQCKAFAKHGGRCKKRAKSSGAYCQHHKHLMLEKDRDLPPRLIESHNEGGPTFMVHEITPDEMDMSDSTVPSASLEMTPEDDAPMRDTPNSDAEPSPANPGQDGCQRQASVTEEVSTTKPTGLTEGNDNTGAISYPPRSLDSPPEVDFAEKEAKRSNNENPGFYSSINQNSGNTMNMNCGNTMQQNCGNITTNNDSSRNIRVARQYKTVIINKYGGFFKEDDPIIEQLVRKAAAEMMNFIQQYNVPVGKETAMVELALFDMVVVCDNSLSMYKHKEAMQRTLRELVKISSLLLPKGITIQFLNTNGDKKDLYENIDTGDKVDNIFKDARFLAIKRVVWRSPEIGDVVNRDVVHPMIIRKARAGELKRPVITIMLTDAEIRSAQGRETLKSTIRSCKNAPDLKEYGDKAALFVLSRVGNNKRGKEFVSQLEKDSSINDMLHCSPDSLDKWLADCQKIGNENKYTGKLIELFLTALDRNGAA
;
A
#
# COMPACT_ATOMS: atom_id res chain seq x y z
N MET A 1 -53.03 44.43 -21.81
CA MET A 1 -51.78 44.25 -22.58
C MET A 1 -51.53 42.75 -22.73
N ASN A 2 -51.32 42.21 -23.93
CA ASN A 2 -51.24 40.75 -24.14
C ASN A 2 -49.86 40.34 -24.69
N TYR A 3 -49.03 39.69 -23.86
CA TYR A 3 -47.69 39.22 -24.26
C TYR A 3 -47.72 37.80 -24.86
N ARG A 4 -47.48 37.68 -26.17
CA ARG A 4 -47.32 36.38 -26.86
C ARG A 4 -45.90 35.83 -26.68
N ILE A 5 -45.74 34.80 -25.85
CA ILE A 5 -44.48 34.05 -25.73
C ILE A 5 -44.27 33.17 -26.98
N LYS A 6 -43.32 33.53 -27.84
CA LYS A 6 -42.90 32.70 -28.99
C LYS A 6 -41.88 31.63 -28.55
N LYS A 7 -42.31 30.37 -28.40
CA LYS A 7 -41.38 29.22 -28.25
C LYS A 7 -40.47 29.12 -29.48
N LYS A 8 -39.16 29.32 -29.31
CA LYS A 8 -38.15 29.04 -30.34
C LYS A 8 -37.92 27.52 -30.43
N LEU A 9 -38.52 26.88 -31.43
CA LEU A 9 -38.13 25.51 -31.82
C LEU A 9 -36.69 25.55 -32.39
N GLY A 10 -35.77 24.89 -31.70
CA GLY A 10 -34.38 24.80 -32.14
C GLY A 10 -34.25 23.93 -33.40
N LYS A 11 -33.58 24.46 -34.44
CA LYS A 11 -33.29 23.70 -35.66
C LYS A 11 -32.38 22.51 -35.33
N LEU A 12 -32.85 21.27 -35.53
CA LEU A 12 -31.99 20.09 -35.40
C LEU A 12 -30.89 20.11 -36.47
N HIS A 13 -29.64 20.33 -36.06
CA HIS A 13 -28.47 20.20 -36.93
C HIS A 13 -28.19 18.73 -37.25
N THR A 14 -28.88 18.20 -38.27
CA THR A 14 -28.62 16.86 -38.83
C THR A 14 -27.26 16.84 -39.54
N LYS A 15 -26.31 16.05 -39.04
CA LYS A 15 -24.98 15.87 -39.66
C LYS A 15 -25.00 14.73 -40.68
N GLN A 16 -24.07 14.71 -41.64
CA GLN A 16 -23.89 13.54 -42.51
C GLN A 16 -23.29 12.36 -41.71
N CYS A 17 -23.63 11.13 -42.09
CA CYS A 17 -23.06 9.92 -41.49
C CYS A 17 -21.60 9.73 -41.92
N LYS A 18 -20.71 9.39 -40.98
CA LYS A 18 -19.27 9.21 -41.25
C LYS A 18 -18.86 7.85 -41.84
N ALA A 19 -19.74 6.86 -41.84
CA ALA A 19 -19.42 5.52 -42.35
C ALA A 19 -19.40 5.47 -43.89
N PHE A 20 -18.65 4.51 -44.43
CA PHE A 20 -18.75 4.10 -45.83
C PHE A 20 -19.96 3.18 -46.04
N ALA A 21 -20.55 3.21 -47.23
CA ALA A 21 -21.55 2.25 -47.68
C ALA A 21 -20.85 1.02 -48.29
N LYS A 22 -21.56 -0.11 -48.41
CA LYS A 22 -21.01 -1.38 -48.93
C LYS A 22 -20.35 -1.29 -50.33
N HIS A 23 -20.64 -0.24 -51.11
CA HIS A 23 -20.07 0.03 -52.44
C HIS A 23 -18.98 1.12 -52.41
N GLY A 24 -18.15 1.18 -51.36
CA GLY A 24 -16.96 2.04 -51.27
C GLY A 24 -17.18 3.55 -51.08
N GLY A 25 -18.35 4.10 -51.40
CA GLY A 25 -18.68 5.53 -51.23
C GLY A 25 -19.09 5.92 -49.80
N ARG A 26 -19.02 7.21 -49.44
CA ARG A 26 -19.53 7.71 -48.14
C ARG A 26 -21.06 7.59 -48.02
N CYS A 27 -21.54 7.30 -46.80
CA CYS A 27 -22.97 7.18 -46.51
C CYS A 27 -23.73 8.51 -46.67
N LYS A 28 -24.62 8.58 -47.66
CA LYS A 28 -25.47 9.77 -47.93
C LYS A 28 -26.58 10.01 -46.88
N LYS A 29 -26.87 9.05 -45.99
CA LYS A 29 -27.90 9.19 -44.94
C LYS A 29 -27.41 10.11 -43.81
N ARG A 30 -28.31 10.91 -43.22
CA ARG A 30 -27.99 11.81 -42.09
C ARG A 30 -27.97 11.05 -40.75
N ALA A 31 -27.15 11.50 -39.82
CA ALA A 31 -27.17 11.08 -38.42
C ALA A 31 -28.17 11.92 -37.62
N LYS A 32 -28.82 11.30 -36.62
CA LYS A 32 -29.64 12.02 -35.62
C LYS A 32 -28.71 12.86 -34.72
N SER A 33 -29.24 13.93 -34.13
CA SER A 33 -28.48 15.13 -33.68
C SER A 33 -27.31 14.90 -32.71
N SER A 34 -27.27 13.79 -31.98
CA SER A 34 -26.18 13.43 -31.04
C SER A 34 -25.13 12.45 -31.62
N GLY A 35 -25.37 11.84 -32.79
CA GLY A 35 -24.53 10.76 -33.33
C GLY A 35 -23.63 11.14 -34.51
N ALA A 36 -22.56 10.36 -34.72
CA ALA A 36 -21.72 10.42 -35.93
C ALA A 36 -22.21 9.47 -37.06
N TYR A 37 -23.13 8.56 -36.74
CA TYR A 37 -23.64 7.51 -37.63
C TYR A 37 -25.16 7.56 -37.74
N CYS A 38 -25.70 7.15 -38.89
CA CYS A 38 -27.14 6.93 -39.07
C CYS A 38 -27.57 5.60 -38.42
N GLN A 39 -28.87 5.41 -38.14
CA GLN A 39 -29.36 4.22 -37.43
C GLN A 39 -28.92 2.89 -38.05
N HIS A 40 -28.91 2.79 -39.39
CA HIS A 40 -28.44 1.61 -40.12
C HIS A 40 -26.97 1.25 -39.80
N HIS A 41 -26.07 2.22 -39.84
CA HIS A 41 -24.67 2.03 -39.46
C HIS A 41 -24.42 2.06 -37.93
N LYS A 42 -25.46 2.22 -37.11
CA LYS A 42 -25.37 2.00 -35.65
C LYS A 42 -25.62 0.53 -35.31
N HIS A 43 -26.56 -0.13 -35.98
CA HIS A 43 -26.80 -1.56 -35.85
C HIS A 43 -25.59 -2.38 -36.32
N LEU A 44 -25.08 -2.12 -37.53
CA LEU A 44 -23.90 -2.77 -38.11
C LEU A 44 -22.58 -2.60 -37.33
N MET A 45 -22.56 -1.77 -36.28
CA MET A 45 -21.43 -1.67 -35.33
C MET A 45 -21.67 -2.55 -34.09
N LEU A 46 -22.91 -2.60 -33.59
CA LEU A 46 -23.29 -3.46 -32.45
C LEU A 46 -23.36 -4.95 -32.83
N GLU A 47 -23.67 -5.23 -34.10
CA GLU A 47 -23.63 -6.58 -34.69
C GLU A 47 -22.19 -7.12 -34.86
N LYS A 48 -21.16 -6.28 -34.70
CA LYS A 48 -19.74 -6.67 -34.73
C LYS A 48 -19.07 -6.84 -33.37
N ASP A 49 -19.78 -6.55 -32.28
CA ASP A 49 -19.34 -6.84 -30.90
C ASP A 49 -19.81 -8.24 -30.43
N ARG A 50 -20.20 -9.09 -31.39
CA ARG A 50 -20.31 -10.55 -31.24
C ARG A 50 -19.40 -11.20 -32.29
N ASP A 51 -18.93 -12.40 -31.97
CA ASP A 51 -18.06 -13.27 -32.77
C ASP A 51 -16.56 -12.86 -32.83
N LEU A 52 -15.79 -13.48 -31.93
CA LEU A 52 -14.35 -13.77 -32.01
C LEU A 52 -14.20 -15.30 -32.03
N PRO A 53 -13.08 -15.93 -32.45
CA PRO A 53 -11.74 -15.42 -32.81
C PRO A 53 -11.38 -15.85 -34.29
N PRO A 54 -10.13 -16.04 -34.77
CA PRO A 54 -8.79 -15.95 -34.15
C PRO A 54 -7.73 -15.12 -34.90
N ARG A 55 -6.49 -15.22 -34.38
CA ARG A 55 -5.29 -14.48 -34.78
C ARG A 55 -4.86 -14.77 -36.23
N LEU A 56 -4.25 -13.77 -36.87
CA LEU A 56 -3.31 -13.96 -37.97
C LEU A 56 -1.93 -13.42 -37.60
N ILE A 57 -0.90 -14.02 -38.21
CA ILE A 57 0.52 -13.68 -38.09
C ILE A 57 1.00 -13.35 -39.50
N GLU A 58 1.68 -12.21 -39.67
CA GLU A 58 2.42 -11.88 -40.90
C GLU A 58 3.76 -12.64 -40.83
N SER A 59 3.99 -13.72 -41.60
CA SER A 59 4.12 -13.86 -43.06
C SER A 59 5.54 -13.60 -43.56
N HIS A 60 6.28 -14.68 -43.83
CA HIS A 60 7.45 -14.70 -44.72
C HIS A 60 7.25 -15.84 -45.73
N ASN A 61 7.56 -15.58 -47.00
CA ASN A 61 7.58 -16.60 -48.06
C ASN A 61 8.97 -17.22 -48.20
N GLU A 62 9.05 -18.51 -48.53
CA GLU A 62 9.62 -19.01 -49.81
C GLU A 62 9.64 -20.56 -49.84
N GLY A 63 9.63 -21.14 -51.05
CA GLY A 63 9.91 -22.58 -51.28
C GLY A 63 8.69 -23.52 -51.34
N GLY A 64 8.56 -24.25 -52.46
CA GLY A 64 7.73 -25.47 -52.57
C GLY A 64 8.61 -26.73 -52.68
N PRO A 65 8.15 -27.88 -53.23
CA PRO A 65 6.89 -28.10 -53.94
C PRO A 65 6.05 -29.34 -53.51
N THR A 66 4.84 -29.43 -54.09
CA THR A 66 3.98 -30.61 -54.34
C THR A 66 4.30 -32.00 -53.74
N PHE A 67 3.29 -32.64 -53.15
CA PHE A 67 2.83 -33.98 -53.58
C PHE A 67 1.32 -34.18 -53.32
N MET A 68 0.77 -35.38 -53.60
CA MET A 68 -0.64 -35.58 -54.00
C MET A 68 -1.66 -35.85 -52.89
N VAL A 69 -2.93 -35.69 -53.29
CA VAL A 69 -4.16 -36.09 -52.58
C VAL A 69 -4.21 -37.60 -52.33
N HIS A 70 -4.80 -38.00 -51.20
CA HIS A 70 -5.63 -39.21 -51.15
C HIS A 70 -6.86 -38.99 -50.25
N GLU A 71 -8.04 -39.16 -50.81
CA GLU A 71 -9.28 -39.33 -50.05
C GLU A 71 -9.41 -40.80 -49.64
N ILE A 72 -9.78 -41.04 -48.37
CA ILE A 72 -10.43 -42.29 -47.93
C ILE A 72 -11.57 -41.87 -47.00
N THR A 73 -12.76 -42.38 -47.26
CA THR A 73 -13.96 -42.20 -46.42
C THR A 73 -14.44 -43.58 -45.93
N PRO A 74 -15.57 -43.70 -45.22
CA PRO A 74 -15.60 -43.97 -43.80
C PRO A 74 -15.95 -45.44 -43.47
N ASP A 75 -15.98 -45.77 -42.18
CA ASP A 75 -16.72 -46.93 -41.67
C ASP A 75 -17.49 -46.53 -40.39
N GLU A 76 -18.57 -47.25 -40.11
CA GLU A 76 -19.72 -46.76 -39.32
C GLU A 76 -19.76 -47.30 -37.89
N MET A 77 -20.45 -46.58 -36.99
CA MET A 77 -21.14 -47.21 -35.86
C MET A 77 -22.35 -46.40 -35.37
N ASP A 78 -23.52 -46.94 -35.71
CA ASP A 78 -24.88 -46.63 -35.27
C ASP A 78 -25.08 -46.82 -33.73
N MET A 79 -26.11 -46.30 -33.03
CA MET A 79 -27.24 -45.43 -33.40
C MET A 79 -27.93 -44.83 -32.15
N SER A 80 -28.86 -43.89 -32.39
CA SER A 80 -30.07 -43.57 -31.59
C SER A 80 -29.94 -42.91 -30.20
N ASP A 81 -30.95 -42.19 -29.71
CA ASP A 81 -31.89 -41.23 -30.34
C ASP A 81 -32.45 -40.33 -29.21
N SER A 82 -32.78 -39.07 -29.51
CA SER A 82 -33.49 -38.19 -28.57
C SER A 82 -34.21 -37.07 -29.33
N THR A 83 -35.50 -37.30 -29.64
CA THR A 83 -36.31 -36.39 -30.45
C THR A 83 -36.75 -35.15 -29.66
N VAL A 84 -36.62 -33.96 -30.28
CA VAL A 84 -37.20 -32.69 -29.78
C VAL A 84 -38.66 -32.57 -30.25
N PRO A 85 -39.52 -31.75 -29.61
CA PRO A 85 -39.72 -30.41 -30.18
C PRO A 85 -40.00 -29.28 -29.17
N SER A 86 -39.79 -28.04 -29.62
CA SER A 86 -40.16 -26.81 -28.93
C SER A 86 -41.64 -26.44 -29.13
N ALA A 87 -42.24 -25.72 -28.18
CA ALA A 87 -43.48 -24.95 -28.35
C ALA A 87 -43.39 -23.61 -27.58
N SER A 88 -44.37 -22.71 -27.76
CA SER A 88 -44.29 -21.33 -27.24
C SER A 88 -45.67 -20.76 -26.88
N LEU A 89 -45.66 -19.69 -26.08
CA LEU A 89 -46.75 -18.73 -25.78
C LEU A 89 -47.96 -19.27 -24.99
N GLU A 90 -48.28 -18.61 -23.88
CA GLU A 90 -49.55 -17.87 -23.75
C GLU A 90 -49.48 -16.79 -22.65
N MET A 91 -50.59 -16.12 -22.31
CA MET A 91 -50.63 -14.85 -21.57
C MET A 91 -51.75 -14.78 -20.51
N THR A 92 -51.51 -13.97 -19.45
CA THR A 92 -52.51 -13.31 -18.56
C THR A 92 -53.41 -14.19 -17.65
N PRO A 93 -54.09 -13.62 -16.63
CA PRO A 93 -53.60 -12.66 -15.63
C PRO A 93 -54.10 -12.96 -14.18
N GLU A 94 -53.86 -12.02 -13.26
CA GLU A 94 -54.64 -11.72 -12.03
C GLU A 94 -54.76 -12.77 -10.89
N ASP A 95 -54.33 -12.36 -9.68
CA ASP A 95 -55.13 -12.48 -8.44
C ASP A 95 -54.58 -11.53 -7.33
N ASP A 96 -55.30 -11.33 -6.23
CA ASP A 96 -55.43 -9.99 -5.60
C ASP A 96 -54.94 -9.80 -4.12
N ALA A 97 -54.85 -8.52 -3.71
CA ALA A 97 -54.97 -7.95 -2.35
C ALA A 97 -53.87 -8.19 -1.26
N PRO A 98 -53.82 -7.38 -0.17
CA PRO A 98 -54.16 -5.95 0.00
C PRO A 98 -53.11 -5.09 0.76
N MET A 99 -53.30 -3.76 0.77
CA MET A 99 -52.61 -2.80 1.68
C MET A 99 -53.47 -2.42 2.90
N ARG A 100 -52.81 -2.14 4.04
CA ARG A 100 -53.24 -1.31 5.21
C ARG A 100 -51.98 -0.90 6.01
N ASP A 101 -51.92 0.19 6.77
CA ASP A 101 -52.70 1.43 6.85
C ASP A 101 -51.80 2.51 7.52
N THR A 102 -52.10 3.80 7.30
CA THR A 102 -51.47 4.92 8.04
C THR A 102 -52.51 5.72 8.84
N PRO A 103 -52.14 6.25 10.03
CA PRO A 103 -52.88 7.34 10.67
C PRO A 103 -52.15 8.69 10.58
N ASN A 104 -52.89 9.71 10.15
CA ASN A 104 -52.76 11.12 10.53
C ASN A 104 -53.49 11.33 11.89
N SER A 105 -53.39 12.41 12.67
CA SER A 105 -52.54 13.62 12.75
C SER A 105 -52.81 14.27 14.13
N ASP A 106 -52.69 15.61 14.25
CA ASP A 106 -53.25 16.46 15.32
C ASP A 106 -52.52 16.44 16.68
N ALA A 107 -52.28 17.57 17.38
CA ALA A 107 -52.27 18.98 16.98
C ALA A 107 -51.37 19.79 17.95
N GLU A 108 -50.85 20.95 17.52
CA GLU A 108 -50.14 21.91 18.39
C GLU A 108 -51.14 22.89 19.05
N PRO A 109 -50.82 23.52 20.21
CA PRO A 109 -50.14 24.83 20.11
C PRO A 109 -49.14 25.20 21.24
N SER A 110 -48.13 25.99 20.86
CA SER A 110 -47.30 26.90 21.69
C SER A 110 -48.13 28.04 22.38
N PRO A 111 -47.60 28.92 23.29
CA PRO A 111 -46.19 29.36 23.44
C PRO A 111 -45.65 29.78 24.86
N ALA A 112 -44.40 30.29 24.85
CA ALA A 112 -43.81 31.35 25.71
C ALA A 112 -43.07 31.02 27.04
N ASN A 113 -41.72 31.12 26.98
CA ASN A 113 -40.79 32.04 27.69
C ASN A 113 -41.05 32.51 29.15
N PRO A 114 -39.99 32.96 29.88
CA PRO A 114 -38.60 32.46 29.96
C PRO A 114 -38.09 32.39 31.43
N GLY A 115 -36.85 31.92 31.66
CA GLY A 115 -36.22 31.94 32.99
C GLY A 115 -34.69 32.01 32.93
N GLN A 116 -34.08 32.84 33.79
CA GLN A 116 -32.64 33.10 33.87
C GLN A 116 -32.02 32.61 35.19
N ASP A 117 -30.68 32.65 35.22
CA ASP A 117 -29.80 32.70 36.40
C ASP A 117 -29.59 31.40 37.21
N GLY A 118 -28.58 31.40 38.09
CA GLY A 118 -28.23 30.26 38.97
C GLY A 118 -26.75 29.87 38.97
N CYS A 119 -25.86 30.81 39.28
CA CYS A 119 -24.41 30.56 39.32
C CYS A 119 -23.97 29.64 40.48
N GLN A 120 -22.82 28.98 40.28
CA GLN A 120 -21.78 28.69 41.29
C GLN A 120 -21.87 27.47 42.26
N ARG A 121 -20.67 26.93 42.55
CA ARG A 121 -20.21 26.24 43.80
C ARG A 121 -20.71 24.81 44.10
N GLN A 122 -19.99 23.98 44.87
CA GLN A 122 -18.53 23.80 45.13
C GLN A 122 -18.35 22.49 45.96
N ALA A 123 -17.12 21.96 46.05
CA ALA A 123 -16.70 20.81 46.89
C ALA A 123 -17.35 19.45 46.54
N SER A 124 -16.69 18.27 46.46
CA SER A 124 -15.51 17.67 47.10
C SER A 124 -15.72 17.17 48.54
N VAL A 125 -15.51 15.85 48.79
CA VAL A 125 -14.81 15.25 49.96
C VAL A 125 -15.00 13.70 49.95
N THR A 126 -13.90 12.96 50.25
CA THR A 126 -13.72 11.52 50.63
C THR A 126 -14.57 10.42 49.94
N GLU A 127 -13.98 9.33 49.42
CA GLU A 127 -13.34 8.21 50.14
C GLU A 127 -14.25 7.52 51.19
N GLU A 128 -14.45 6.21 51.04
CA GLU A 128 -13.94 5.26 52.04
C GLU A 128 -13.75 3.86 51.44
N VAL A 129 -13.06 2.97 52.17
CA VAL A 129 -12.66 1.63 51.75
C VAL A 129 -13.34 0.58 52.62
N SER A 130 -13.75 -0.55 52.05
CA SER A 130 -13.97 -1.77 52.83
C SER A 130 -13.61 -3.04 52.06
N THR A 131 -12.86 -3.92 52.72
CA THR A 131 -12.46 -5.25 52.25
C THR A 131 -13.16 -6.32 53.07
N THR A 132 -13.46 -7.49 52.48
CA THR A 132 -13.30 -8.79 53.16
C THR A 132 -13.48 -10.01 52.23
N LYS A 133 -12.75 -11.07 52.58
CA LYS A 133 -12.89 -12.51 52.26
C LYS A 133 -13.05 -13.23 53.63
N PRO A 134 -13.20 -14.58 53.80
CA PRO A 134 -12.85 -15.70 52.90
C PRO A 134 -13.78 -16.97 52.96
N THR A 135 -13.26 -18.11 52.47
CA THR A 135 -13.60 -19.54 52.78
C THR A 135 -14.99 -20.12 52.40
N GLY A 136 -15.11 -21.38 51.92
CA GLY A 136 -14.11 -22.36 51.46
C GLY A 136 -14.58 -23.85 51.47
N LEU A 137 -13.91 -24.73 50.68
CA LEU A 137 -13.95 -26.23 50.71
C LEU A 137 -15.30 -26.89 50.28
N THR A 138 -15.41 -28.16 49.81
CA THR A 138 -14.47 -29.28 49.48
C THR A 138 -15.08 -30.25 48.43
N GLU A 139 -14.24 -31.10 47.78
CA GLU A 139 -14.52 -32.46 47.20
C GLU A 139 -15.61 -32.66 46.10
N GLY A 140 -15.46 -33.58 45.13
CA GLY A 140 -14.32 -34.43 44.72
C GLY A 140 -14.65 -35.48 43.63
N ASN A 141 -13.64 -35.91 42.85
CA ASN A 141 -13.52 -37.15 42.04
C ASN A 141 -14.53 -37.45 40.89
N ASP A 142 -14.24 -38.28 39.87
CA ASP A 142 -13.07 -39.16 39.60
C ASP A 142 -12.81 -39.45 38.09
N ASN A 143 -11.53 -39.68 37.73
CA ASN A 143 -10.98 -40.60 36.69
C ASN A 143 -11.50 -40.63 35.21
N THR A 144 -10.76 -41.12 34.18
CA THR A 144 -9.38 -41.64 34.03
C THR A 144 -8.88 -41.44 32.58
N GLY A 145 -7.56 -41.44 32.33
CA GLY A 145 -7.01 -41.57 30.96
C GLY A 145 -5.55 -41.14 30.79
N ALA A 146 -4.60 -42.01 31.16
CA ALA A 146 -3.16 -41.70 31.15
C ALA A 146 -2.37 -42.47 30.07
N ILE A 147 -1.21 -41.93 29.67
CA ILE A 147 0.06 -42.66 29.43
C ILE A 147 1.21 -41.64 29.33
N SER A 148 2.35 -41.94 29.96
CA SER A 148 3.55 -41.08 29.96
C SER A 148 4.81 -41.83 30.40
N TYR A 149 5.89 -41.84 29.60
CA TYR A 149 7.24 -42.22 30.05
C TYR A 149 8.36 -41.63 29.16
N PRO A 150 9.37 -40.98 29.76
CA PRO A 150 10.72 -40.76 29.23
C PRO A 150 11.77 -41.53 30.08
N PRO A 151 13.11 -41.31 29.97
CA PRO A 151 13.96 -40.86 28.86
C PRO A 151 15.08 -41.89 28.51
N ARG A 152 15.94 -41.60 27.51
CA ARG A 152 17.33 -42.11 27.43
C ARG A 152 18.24 -41.22 26.58
N SER A 153 19.56 -41.45 26.65
CA SER A 153 20.64 -40.59 26.16
C SER A 153 21.77 -41.39 25.49
N LEU A 154 22.67 -40.70 24.76
CA LEU A 154 23.89 -41.21 24.06
C LEU A 154 23.52 -42.07 22.81
N ASP A 155 24.04 -41.85 21.61
CA ASP A 155 25.45 -41.68 21.19
C ASP A 155 25.64 -40.89 19.85
N SER A 156 26.87 -40.45 19.59
CA SER A 156 27.46 -40.10 18.27
C SER A 156 28.33 -41.29 17.79
N PRO A 157 28.68 -41.53 16.50
CA PRO A 157 29.39 -40.59 15.58
C PRO A 157 28.97 -40.85 14.08
N PRO A 158 29.76 -40.61 13.00
CA PRO A 158 31.08 -39.97 12.88
C PRO A 158 31.23 -38.87 11.80
N GLU A 159 32.40 -38.24 11.83
CA GLU A 159 32.97 -37.40 10.77
C GLU A 159 33.31 -38.24 9.51
N VAL A 160 33.45 -37.57 8.37
CA VAL A 160 34.00 -38.16 7.14
C VAL A 160 35.15 -37.29 6.65
N ASP A 161 36.37 -37.74 6.88
CA ASP A 161 37.60 -37.09 6.42
C ASP A 161 37.98 -37.59 5.02
N PHE A 162 38.39 -36.68 4.13
CA PHE A 162 38.93 -37.02 2.81
C PHE A 162 40.01 -36.01 2.40
N ALA A 163 41.25 -36.50 2.40
CA ALA A 163 42.45 -35.72 2.16
C ALA A 163 42.65 -35.28 0.70
N GLU A 164 43.52 -34.28 0.53
CA GLU A 164 43.98 -33.75 -0.75
C GLU A 164 44.60 -34.81 -1.68
N LYS A 165 44.61 -34.49 -2.99
CA LYS A 165 45.69 -34.93 -3.89
C LYS A 165 45.99 -33.86 -4.93
N GLU A 166 47.25 -33.39 -4.93
CA GLU A 166 47.79 -32.51 -5.98
C GLU A 166 47.82 -33.21 -7.35
N ALA A 167 47.83 -32.43 -8.44
CA ALA A 167 48.93 -32.50 -9.42
C ALA A 167 48.95 -31.37 -10.49
N LYS A 168 49.88 -30.43 -10.31
CA LYS A 168 50.88 -29.99 -11.32
C LYS A 168 50.44 -29.42 -12.69
N ARG A 169 50.77 -28.13 -12.86
CA ARG A 169 51.62 -27.53 -13.93
C ARG A 169 51.06 -27.38 -15.37
N SER A 170 51.64 -26.57 -16.28
CA SER A 170 52.35 -25.25 -16.27
C SER A 170 52.83 -24.95 -17.72
N ASN A 171 53.23 -23.75 -18.18
CA ASN A 171 53.40 -22.41 -17.60
C ASN A 171 52.44 -21.43 -18.35
N ASN A 172 52.71 -20.22 -18.88
CA ASN A 172 53.89 -19.32 -18.91
C ASN A 172 53.45 -17.86 -19.21
N GLU A 173 53.93 -16.86 -18.46
CA GLU A 173 54.74 -15.69 -18.92
C GLU A 173 54.77 -14.53 -17.90
N ASN A 174 55.82 -13.71 -18.01
CA ASN A 174 56.32 -12.71 -17.04
C ASN A 174 56.64 -11.41 -17.86
N PRO A 175 57.26 -10.31 -17.35
CA PRO A 175 57.76 -10.03 -16.00
C PRO A 175 57.43 -8.65 -15.39
N GLY A 176 57.62 -8.53 -14.07
CA GLY A 176 57.69 -7.25 -13.34
C GLY A 176 58.16 -7.46 -11.89
N PHE A 177 59.44 -7.24 -11.61
CA PHE A 177 60.07 -7.47 -10.29
C PHE A 177 59.64 -6.39 -9.24
N TYR A 178 59.48 -6.65 -7.93
CA TYR A 178 60.40 -7.26 -6.92
C TYR A 178 61.68 -6.41 -6.71
N SER A 179 62.34 -6.26 -5.55
CA SER A 179 62.18 -6.76 -4.16
C SER A 179 62.81 -5.69 -3.20
N SER A 180 62.98 -5.76 -1.87
CA SER A 180 62.97 -6.85 -0.86
C SER A 180 62.63 -6.33 0.55
N ILE A 181 62.44 -7.25 1.50
CA ILE A 181 62.52 -7.03 2.96
C ILE A 181 64.00 -6.95 3.40
N ASN A 182 64.32 -6.30 4.53
CA ASN A 182 65.39 -6.81 5.39
C ASN A 182 65.16 -6.52 6.89
N GLN A 183 65.56 -7.45 7.75
CA GLN A 183 65.70 -7.27 9.20
C GLN A 183 67.20 -7.22 9.54
N ASN A 184 67.61 -6.41 10.53
CA ASN A 184 68.67 -6.88 11.43
C ASN A 184 68.72 -6.15 12.78
N SER A 185 69.46 -6.73 13.71
CA SER A 185 69.43 -6.43 15.16
C SER A 185 70.57 -5.49 15.59
N GLY A 186 70.38 -4.79 16.72
CA GLY A 186 71.43 -4.03 17.40
C GLY A 186 71.18 -3.94 18.90
N ASN A 187 72.08 -4.48 19.71
CA ASN A 187 72.01 -4.48 21.18
C ASN A 187 72.77 -3.29 21.77
N THR A 188 72.17 -2.60 22.76
CA THR A 188 72.91 -1.80 23.75
C THR A 188 72.21 -1.90 25.11
N MET A 189 72.94 -2.27 26.17
CA MET A 189 72.43 -2.21 27.55
C MET A 189 72.64 -0.81 28.15
N ASN A 190 71.71 -0.32 28.98
CA ASN A 190 72.10 0.36 30.22
C ASN A 190 71.01 0.30 31.33
N MET A 191 71.43 0.68 32.54
CA MET A 191 70.87 0.45 33.88
C MET A 191 69.41 0.83 34.19
N ASN A 192 68.94 0.24 35.30
CA ASN A 192 67.84 0.71 36.17
C ASN A 192 67.76 2.23 36.32
N CYS A 193 66.53 2.78 36.38
CA CYS A 193 65.98 3.41 37.59
C CYS A 193 64.57 3.98 37.39
N GLY A 194 63.79 4.04 38.47
CA GLY A 194 62.62 4.95 38.60
C GLY A 194 61.23 4.33 38.44
N ASN A 195 60.43 4.40 39.50
CA ASN A 195 58.98 4.19 39.43
C ASN A 195 58.33 5.30 38.58
N THR A 196 57.35 4.97 37.74
CA THR A 196 56.32 5.91 37.26
C THR A 196 54.97 5.18 37.16
N MET A 197 53.88 5.92 37.33
CA MET A 197 52.56 5.42 37.70
C MET A 197 51.94 4.40 36.73
N GLN A 198 51.17 3.48 37.30
CA GLN A 198 50.26 2.56 36.62
C GLN A 198 49.07 3.34 35.99
N GLN A 199 49.29 3.99 34.84
CA GLN A 199 48.19 4.57 34.07
C GLN A 199 47.39 3.48 33.34
N ASN A 200 46.18 3.20 33.82
CA ASN A 200 45.19 2.39 33.11
C ASN A 200 44.60 3.16 31.90
N CYS A 201 45.40 3.34 30.86
CA CYS A 201 44.97 3.88 29.56
C CYS A 201 44.20 2.82 28.73
N GLY A 202 43.18 2.20 29.34
CA GLY A 202 42.39 1.13 28.75
C GLY A 202 40.96 1.55 28.44
N ASN A 203 40.67 1.80 27.15
CA ASN A 203 39.43 1.48 26.39
C ASN A 203 38.06 1.27 27.10
N ILE A 204 37.73 2.01 28.18
CA ILE A 204 36.45 1.84 28.91
C ILE A 204 35.24 2.30 28.07
N THR A 205 35.34 3.44 27.36
CA THR A 205 34.22 4.01 26.60
C THR A 205 33.77 3.11 25.45
N THR A 206 34.71 2.69 24.60
CA THR A 206 34.47 1.87 23.39
C THR A 206 33.88 0.50 23.71
N ASN A 207 34.34 -0.15 24.78
CA ASN A 207 33.79 -1.42 25.24
C ASN A 207 32.36 -1.28 25.79
N ASN A 208 32.05 -0.17 26.48
CA ASN A 208 30.71 0.10 26.98
C ASN A 208 29.71 0.37 25.84
N ASP A 209 30.08 1.18 24.85
CA ASP A 209 29.18 1.51 23.73
C ASP A 209 28.90 0.28 22.84
N SER A 210 29.90 -0.54 22.56
CA SER A 210 29.71 -1.83 21.88
C SER A 210 28.76 -2.75 22.66
N SER A 211 28.99 -2.90 23.97
CA SER A 211 28.14 -3.71 24.85
C SER A 211 26.70 -3.20 24.96
N ARG A 212 26.51 -1.86 24.94
CA ARG A 212 25.20 -1.21 24.90
C ARG A 212 24.49 -1.49 23.59
N ASN A 213 25.17 -1.33 22.46
CA ASN A 213 24.58 -1.52 21.14
C ASN A 213 24.16 -2.98 20.91
N ILE A 214 24.94 -3.95 21.40
CA ILE A 214 24.56 -5.38 21.37
C ILE A 214 23.27 -5.63 22.19
N ARG A 215 23.10 -4.99 23.35
CA ARG A 215 21.87 -5.11 24.17
C ARG A 215 20.66 -4.49 23.47
N VAL A 216 20.81 -3.29 22.93
CA VAL A 216 19.74 -2.55 22.21
C VAL A 216 19.33 -3.29 20.93
N ALA A 217 20.29 -3.80 20.15
CA ALA A 217 20.03 -4.61 18.96
C ALA A 217 19.19 -5.87 19.29
N ARG A 218 19.51 -6.57 20.38
CA ARG A 218 18.72 -7.72 20.86
C ARG A 218 17.29 -7.32 21.25
N GLN A 219 17.11 -6.19 21.95
CA GLN A 219 15.78 -5.68 22.31
C GLN A 219 14.93 -5.41 21.07
N TYR A 220 15.48 -4.70 20.07
CA TYR A 220 14.77 -4.49 18.80
C TYR A 220 14.44 -5.80 18.10
N LYS A 221 15.38 -6.76 18.05
CA LYS A 221 15.17 -8.08 17.43
C LYS A 221 14.00 -8.83 18.08
N THR A 222 13.95 -8.88 19.41
CA THR A 222 12.82 -9.49 20.14
C THR A 222 11.49 -8.85 19.78
N VAL A 223 11.41 -7.51 19.66
CA VAL A 223 10.15 -6.84 19.27
C VAL A 223 9.76 -7.17 17.82
N ILE A 224 10.72 -7.21 16.89
CA ILE A 224 10.45 -7.54 15.48
C ILE A 224 9.89 -8.95 15.37
N ILE A 225 10.57 -9.96 15.92
CA ILE A 225 10.14 -11.36 15.79
C ILE A 225 8.79 -11.60 16.47
N ASN A 226 8.55 -11.01 17.64
CA ASN A 226 7.28 -11.15 18.35
C ASN A 226 6.09 -10.48 17.65
N LYS A 227 6.30 -9.40 16.88
CA LYS A 227 5.22 -8.64 16.21
C LYS A 227 5.06 -8.95 14.71
N TYR A 228 6.11 -9.44 14.06
CA TYR A 228 6.20 -9.61 12.61
C TYR A 228 6.73 -11.00 12.21
N GLY A 229 6.58 -12.01 13.07
CA GLY A 229 7.03 -13.38 12.82
C GLY A 229 6.42 -14.07 11.58
N GLY A 230 5.26 -13.59 11.10
CA GLY A 230 4.70 -14.00 9.80
C GLY A 230 5.47 -13.47 8.57
N PHE A 231 6.37 -12.51 8.77
CA PHE A 231 7.25 -11.95 7.73
C PHE A 231 8.72 -12.36 7.88
N PHE A 232 9.23 -12.39 9.11
CA PHE A 232 10.67 -12.50 9.39
C PHE A 232 10.98 -13.56 10.43
N LYS A 233 12.07 -14.31 10.21
CA LYS A 233 12.59 -15.33 11.14
C LYS A 233 13.71 -14.78 12.00
N GLU A 234 14.07 -15.51 13.06
CA GLU A 234 15.16 -15.08 13.95
C GLU A 234 16.53 -15.05 13.26
N ASP A 235 16.73 -15.86 12.23
CA ASP A 235 17.96 -15.93 11.43
C ASP A 235 18.00 -14.95 10.23
N ASP A 236 16.96 -14.14 10.00
CA ASP A 236 16.89 -13.25 8.83
C ASP A 236 18.04 -12.21 8.80
N PRO A 237 18.92 -12.22 7.78
CA PRO A 237 20.08 -11.33 7.74
C PRO A 237 19.69 -9.85 7.60
N ILE A 238 18.51 -9.56 7.03
CA ILE A 238 17.96 -8.21 6.95
C ILE A 238 17.54 -7.67 8.33
N ILE A 239 17.09 -8.54 9.24
CA ILE A 239 16.77 -8.14 10.61
C ILE A 239 18.06 -7.88 11.39
N GLU A 240 19.08 -8.73 11.25
CA GLU A 240 20.41 -8.47 11.81
C GLU A 240 21.01 -7.14 11.31
N GLN A 241 20.89 -6.84 10.01
CA GLN A 241 21.33 -5.55 9.46
C GLN A 241 20.56 -4.37 10.09
N LEU A 242 19.23 -4.46 10.13
CA LEU A 242 18.34 -3.42 10.69
C LEU A 242 18.67 -3.14 12.16
N VAL A 243 18.71 -4.16 13.02
CA VAL A 243 18.86 -3.94 14.47
C VAL A 243 20.25 -3.44 14.83
N ARG A 244 21.29 -3.84 14.08
CA ARG A 244 22.66 -3.32 14.24
C ARG A 244 22.74 -1.84 13.83
N LYS A 245 22.17 -1.46 12.68
CA LYS A 245 22.12 -0.06 12.25
C LYS A 245 21.30 0.80 13.20
N ALA A 246 20.13 0.31 13.64
CA ALA A 246 19.30 1.00 14.62
C ALA A 246 20.03 1.20 15.96
N ALA A 247 20.74 0.20 16.46
CA ALA A 247 21.50 0.35 17.70
C ALA A 247 22.64 1.37 17.60
N ALA A 248 23.26 1.54 16.42
CA ALA A 248 24.33 2.50 16.19
C ALA A 248 23.85 3.93 15.89
N GLU A 249 22.79 4.10 15.09
CA GLU A 249 22.42 5.39 14.49
C GLU A 249 21.10 6.01 14.99
N MET A 250 20.25 5.28 15.72
CA MET A 250 18.91 5.77 16.11
C MET A 250 18.92 7.14 16.79
N MET A 251 19.85 7.37 17.72
CA MET A 251 19.92 8.64 18.46
C MET A 251 20.25 9.82 17.55
N ASN A 252 21.06 9.60 16.50
CA ASN A 252 21.35 10.62 15.49
C ASN A 252 20.08 10.97 14.70
N PHE A 253 19.30 9.98 14.28
CA PHE A 253 18.03 10.21 13.57
C PHE A 253 16.98 10.90 14.44
N ILE A 254 16.85 10.50 15.71
CA ILE A 254 15.92 11.12 16.67
C ILE A 254 16.27 12.60 16.88
N GLN A 255 17.56 12.93 17.05
CA GLN A 255 18.00 14.32 17.16
C GLN A 255 17.85 15.10 15.85
N GLN A 256 18.27 14.53 14.72
CA GLN A 256 18.27 15.16 13.40
C GLN A 256 16.86 15.55 12.93
N TYR A 257 15.89 14.66 13.16
CA TYR A 257 14.50 14.83 12.72
C TYR A 257 13.54 15.28 13.83
N ASN A 258 14.04 15.51 15.06
CA ASN A 258 13.23 15.87 16.23
C ASN A 258 12.07 14.87 16.46
N VAL A 259 12.38 13.58 16.45
CA VAL A 259 11.42 12.51 16.73
C VAL A 259 11.13 12.50 18.25
N PRO A 260 9.88 12.25 18.70
CA PRO A 260 9.59 12.13 20.13
C PRO A 260 10.38 10.98 20.79
N VAL A 261 10.91 11.23 21.99
CA VAL A 261 11.60 10.22 22.81
C VAL A 261 10.64 9.07 23.14
N GLY A 262 11.13 7.82 23.13
CA GLY A 262 10.29 6.63 23.33
C GLY A 262 9.71 6.05 22.03
N LYS A 263 10.02 6.64 20.87
CA LYS A 263 9.61 6.14 19.54
C LYS A 263 10.71 5.36 18.81
N GLU A 264 11.83 5.06 19.46
CA GLU A 264 12.96 4.29 18.92
C GLU A 264 12.49 2.96 18.32
N THR A 265 11.65 2.23 19.05
CA THR A 265 11.10 0.93 18.61
C THR A 265 10.14 1.09 17.42
N ALA A 266 9.30 2.13 17.42
CA ALA A 266 8.37 2.39 16.32
C ALA A 266 9.10 2.86 15.03
N MET A 267 10.26 3.52 15.16
CA MET A 267 11.16 3.80 14.03
C MET A 267 11.75 2.51 13.43
N VAL A 268 12.09 1.52 14.26
CA VAL A 268 12.52 0.19 13.77
C VAL A 268 11.36 -0.56 13.12
N GLU A 269 10.16 -0.53 13.69
CA GLU A 269 8.96 -1.10 13.05
C GLU A 269 8.71 -0.46 11.68
N LEU A 270 8.76 0.87 11.56
CA LEU A 270 8.58 1.60 10.30
C LEU A 270 9.57 1.16 9.20
N ALA A 271 10.82 0.84 9.56
CA ALA A 271 11.83 0.38 8.61
C ALA A 271 11.51 -0.99 7.98
N LEU A 272 10.63 -1.79 8.59
CA LEU A 272 10.14 -3.03 8.00
C LEU A 272 9.21 -2.76 6.81
N PHE A 273 8.38 -1.72 6.86
CA PHE A 273 7.30 -1.50 5.89
C PHE A 273 7.81 -1.09 4.52
N ASP A 274 7.33 -1.74 3.46
CA ASP A 274 7.55 -1.29 2.10
C ASP A 274 6.49 -0.22 1.75
N MET A 275 6.96 0.95 1.30
CA MET A 275 6.12 2.13 1.10
C MET A 275 5.57 2.17 -0.33
N VAL A 276 4.24 2.21 -0.48
CA VAL A 276 3.56 2.38 -1.76
C VAL A 276 2.79 3.70 -1.73
N VAL A 277 3.26 4.68 -2.52
CA VAL A 277 2.72 6.04 -2.51
C VAL A 277 1.80 6.24 -3.71
N VAL A 278 0.50 6.44 -3.45
CA VAL A 278 -0.51 6.65 -4.48
C VAL A 278 -0.71 8.16 -4.70
N CYS A 279 -0.31 8.64 -5.88
CA CYS A 279 -0.19 10.06 -6.21
C CYS A 279 -1.35 10.53 -7.11
N ASP A 280 -2.16 11.45 -6.60
CA ASP A 280 -3.24 12.09 -7.35
C ASP A 280 -2.70 13.15 -8.32
N ASN A 281 -2.63 12.81 -9.61
CA ASN A 281 -2.30 13.73 -10.71
C ASN A 281 -3.55 14.25 -11.46
N SER A 282 -4.68 14.42 -10.76
CA SER A 282 -5.83 15.15 -11.28
C SER A 282 -5.55 16.66 -11.43
N LEU A 283 -6.49 17.39 -12.04
CA LEU A 283 -6.30 18.82 -12.35
C LEU A 283 -6.22 19.72 -11.09
N SER A 284 -6.92 19.39 -10.01
CA SER A 284 -6.88 20.20 -8.78
C SER A 284 -5.51 20.14 -8.10
N MET A 285 -4.79 19.02 -8.27
CA MET A 285 -3.47 18.77 -7.73
C MET A 285 -2.32 19.44 -8.50
N TYR A 286 -2.57 20.02 -9.68
CA TYR A 286 -1.52 20.68 -10.48
C TYR A 286 -0.79 21.79 -9.70
N LYS A 287 -1.54 22.63 -8.96
CA LYS A 287 -0.97 23.70 -8.11
C LYS A 287 -0.24 23.18 -6.87
N HIS A 288 -0.25 21.86 -6.64
CA HIS A 288 0.36 21.16 -5.52
C HIS A 288 1.50 20.22 -5.95
N LYS A 289 1.88 20.23 -7.24
CA LYS A 289 2.95 19.40 -7.81
C LYS A 289 4.25 19.47 -7.00
N GLU A 290 4.71 20.66 -6.64
CA GLU A 290 5.96 20.86 -5.90
C GLU A 290 5.91 20.29 -4.47
N ALA A 291 4.79 20.45 -3.78
CA ALA A 291 4.58 19.88 -2.45
C ALA A 291 4.58 18.33 -2.50
N MET A 292 3.92 17.74 -3.51
CA MET A 292 3.95 16.29 -3.75
C MET A 292 5.37 15.80 -4.08
N GLN A 293 6.10 16.50 -4.95
CA GLN A 293 7.49 16.17 -5.31
C GLN A 293 8.39 16.20 -4.08
N ARG A 294 8.33 17.26 -3.26
CA ARG A 294 9.13 17.36 -2.04
C ARG A 294 8.72 16.32 -1.00
N THR A 295 7.42 16.02 -0.86
CA THR A 295 6.93 14.91 -0.03
C THR A 295 7.62 13.61 -0.42
N LEU A 296 7.53 13.22 -1.70
CA LEU A 296 8.14 11.99 -2.22
C LEU A 296 9.66 11.94 -1.98
N ARG A 297 10.38 13.05 -2.16
CA ARG A 297 11.82 13.14 -1.84
C ARG A 297 12.12 12.90 -0.36
N GLU A 298 11.27 13.33 0.56
CA GLU A 298 11.42 13.00 1.98
C GLU A 298 11.04 11.54 2.28
N LEU A 299 10.00 10.99 1.64
CA LEU A 299 9.63 9.58 1.82
C LEU A 299 10.75 8.62 1.40
N VAL A 300 11.47 8.94 0.31
CA VAL A 300 12.68 8.22 -0.12
C VAL A 300 13.81 8.28 0.93
N LYS A 301 14.00 9.42 1.61
CA LYS A 301 14.96 9.48 2.73
C LYS A 301 14.49 8.60 3.90
N ILE A 302 13.21 8.69 4.26
CA ILE A 302 12.63 7.97 5.40
C ILE A 302 12.72 6.44 5.17
N SER A 303 12.40 5.96 3.97
CA SER A 303 12.51 4.53 3.62
C SER A 303 13.95 4.00 3.64
N SER A 304 14.95 4.88 3.47
CA SER A 304 16.37 4.52 3.42
C SER A 304 17.14 4.69 4.75
N LEU A 305 16.53 5.25 5.80
CA LEU A 305 17.23 5.57 7.06
C LEU A 305 17.89 4.35 7.72
N LEU A 306 17.14 3.28 7.94
CA LEU A 306 17.59 2.12 8.73
C LEU A 306 17.88 0.86 7.88
N LEU A 307 17.34 0.79 6.67
CA LEU A 307 17.65 -0.22 5.66
C LEU A 307 17.69 0.48 4.29
N PRO A 308 18.56 0.08 3.33
CA PRO A 308 18.61 0.70 2.01
C PRO A 308 17.41 0.27 1.15
N LYS A 309 16.27 0.93 1.33
CA LYS A 309 15.02 0.66 0.59
C LYS A 309 14.53 1.89 -0.16
N GLY A 310 14.10 1.69 -1.40
CA GLY A 310 13.31 2.67 -2.14
C GLY A 310 11.82 2.59 -1.82
N ILE A 311 11.06 3.54 -2.36
CA ILE A 311 9.59 3.54 -2.36
C ILE A 311 9.06 3.06 -3.71
N THR A 312 7.77 2.69 -3.74
CA THR A 312 6.97 2.55 -4.96
C THR A 312 6.05 3.76 -5.11
N ILE A 313 5.87 4.24 -6.35
CA ILE A 313 5.00 5.38 -6.69
C ILE A 313 3.98 4.91 -7.72
N GLN A 314 2.69 5.06 -7.42
CA GLN A 314 1.57 4.73 -8.30
C GLN A 314 0.75 6.00 -8.57
N PHE A 315 0.74 6.51 -9.80
CA PHE A 315 -0.14 7.63 -10.16
C PHE A 315 -1.59 7.17 -10.39
N LEU A 316 -2.54 8.06 -10.08
CA LEU A 316 -3.97 7.85 -10.30
C LEU A 316 -4.36 7.85 -11.79
N ASN A 317 -3.59 8.56 -12.63
CA ASN A 317 -3.71 8.53 -14.09
C ASN A 317 -2.32 8.33 -14.71
N THR A 318 -2.26 7.66 -15.86
CA THR A 318 -1.04 7.46 -16.65
C THR A 318 -0.33 8.78 -16.99
N ASN A 319 0.99 8.77 -16.81
CA ASN A 319 1.90 9.90 -16.87
C ASN A 319 2.42 10.20 -18.30
N GLY A 320 3.31 11.18 -18.45
CA GLY A 320 3.80 11.66 -19.75
C GLY A 320 4.62 10.66 -20.57
N ASP A 321 5.33 9.78 -19.88
CA ASP A 321 6.11 8.64 -20.42
C ASP A 321 5.24 7.39 -20.73
N LYS A 322 3.92 7.49 -20.50
CA LYS A 322 2.91 6.41 -20.58
C LYS A 322 2.99 5.35 -19.45
N LYS A 323 3.62 5.65 -18.32
CA LYS A 323 3.58 4.81 -17.10
C LYS A 323 2.74 5.47 -16.00
N ASP A 324 2.30 4.69 -15.04
CA ASP A 324 1.69 5.18 -13.79
C ASP A 324 2.38 4.56 -12.57
N LEU A 325 2.81 3.31 -12.67
CA LEU A 325 3.67 2.63 -11.70
C LEU A 325 5.18 2.90 -11.90
N TYR A 326 5.88 3.20 -10.80
CA TYR A 326 7.33 3.29 -10.69
C TYR A 326 7.82 2.60 -9.41
N GLU A 327 8.62 1.56 -9.52
CA GLU A 327 9.15 0.78 -8.39
C GLU A 327 10.62 1.11 -8.10
N ASN A 328 11.09 0.77 -6.89
CA ASN A 328 12.50 0.90 -6.47
C ASN A 328 13.08 2.34 -6.63
N ILE A 329 12.31 3.32 -6.15
CA ILE A 329 12.68 4.73 -6.15
C ILE A 329 13.43 5.06 -4.84
N ASP A 330 14.76 5.08 -4.92
CA ASP A 330 15.71 5.14 -3.80
C ASP A 330 16.51 6.46 -3.72
N THR A 331 16.37 7.37 -4.69
CA THR A 331 16.99 8.70 -4.67
C THR A 331 15.99 9.81 -5.00
N GLY A 332 16.27 11.02 -4.48
CA GLY A 332 15.49 12.21 -4.82
C GLY A 332 15.57 12.57 -6.31
N ASP A 333 16.65 12.19 -7.00
CA ASP A 333 16.85 12.48 -8.42
C ASP A 333 15.99 11.58 -9.31
N LYS A 334 15.73 10.32 -8.89
CA LYS A 334 14.69 9.48 -9.52
C LYS A 334 13.31 10.13 -9.40
N VAL A 335 12.96 10.70 -8.25
CA VAL A 335 11.69 11.45 -8.05
C VAL A 335 11.64 12.69 -8.96
N ASP A 336 12.72 13.49 -9.02
CA ASP A 336 12.78 14.67 -9.90
C ASP A 336 12.63 14.28 -11.39
N ASN A 337 13.24 13.18 -11.82
CA ASN A 337 13.11 12.68 -13.19
C ASN A 337 11.67 12.29 -13.52
N ILE A 338 10.97 11.55 -12.64
CA ILE A 338 9.53 11.27 -12.78
C ILE A 338 8.72 12.58 -12.85
N PHE A 339 9.15 13.62 -12.12
CA PHE A 339 8.46 14.91 -12.08
C PHE A 339 8.76 15.84 -13.25
N LYS A 340 9.76 15.58 -14.09
CA LYS A 340 9.93 16.25 -15.40
C LYS A 340 8.74 15.91 -16.31
N ASP A 341 8.43 14.63 -16.43
CA ASP A 341 7.32 14.14 -17.26
C ASP A 341 5.95 14.16 -16.56
N ALA A 342 5.89 14.44 -15.25
CA ALA A 342 4.66 14.48 -14.44
C ALA A 342 3.54 15.35 -15.05
N ARG A 343 2.58 14.71 -15.72
CA ARG A 343 1.37 15.28 -16.30
C ARG A 343 0.22 15.24 -15.29
N PHE A 344 -0.34 16.41 -15.03
CA PHE A 344 -1.59 16.59 -14.30
C PHE A 344 -2.71 16.84 -15.32
N LEU A 345 -3.86 16.18 -15.20
CA LEU A 345 -4.83 16.06 -16.30
C LEU A 345 -5.50 17.39 -16.73
N ALA A 346 -4.96 18.03 -17.77
CA ALA A 346 -5.34 19.36 -18.22
C ALA A 346 -6.75 19.54 -18.86
N ILE A 347 -7.61 18.51 -18.92
CA ILE A 347 -8.84 18.54 -19.77
C ILE A 347 -10.10 18.09 -19.02
N LYS A 348 -11.06 19.02 -18.87
CA LYS A 348 -12.40 18.83 -18.26
C LYS A 348 -13.28 17.71 -18.89
N ARG A 349 -12.87 17.13 -20.03
CA ARG A 349 -13.56 15.99 -20.69
C ARG A 349 -13.04 14.62 -20.24
N VAL A 350 -11.86 14.54 -19.62
CA VAL A 350 -11.31 13.29 -19.07
C VAL A 350 -11.79 13.06 -17.64
N VAL A 351 -12.04 14.14 -16.89
CA VAL A 351 -12.46 14.13 -15.46
C VAL A 351 -13.68 13.23 -15.14
N TRP A 352 -14.57 12.99 -16.11
CA TRP A 352 -15.72 12.07 -15.95
C TRP A 352 -15.39 10.59 -16.19
N ARG A 353 -14.12 10.25 -16.43
CA ARG A 353 -13.61 8.89 -16.70
C ARG A 353 -12.25 8.59 -16.05
N SER A 354 -11.65 9.53 -15.30
CA SER A 354 -10.56 9.20 -14.39
C SER A 354 -11.10 8.29 -13.28
N PRO A 355 -10.34 7.28 -12.82
CA PRO A 355 -10.71 6.50 -11.64
C PRO A 355 -10.69 7.41 -10.40
N GLU A 356 -11.50 7.11 -9.39
CA GLU A 356 -11.38 7.75 -8.07
C GLU A 356 -10.29 7.03 -7.25
N ILE A 357 -9.70 7.69 -6.25
CA ILE A 357 -8.51 7.18 -5.53
C ILE A 357 -8.72 5.78 -4.94
N GLY A 358 -9.95 5.45 -4.50
CA GLY A 358 -10.31 4.12 -4.02
C GLY A 358 -10.21 3.03 -5.09
N ASP A 359 -10.54 3.33 -6.35
CA ASP A 359 -10.46 2.35 -7.45
C ASP A 359 -9.01 1.95 -7.72
N VAL A 360 -8.08 2.92 -7.70
CA VAL A 360 -6.63 2.73 -7.92
C VAL A 360 -6.01 2.00 -6.74
N VAL A 361 -6.29 2.44 -5.51
CA VAL A 361 -5.83 1.75 -4.29
C VAL A 361 -6.30 0.29 -4.29
N ASN A 362 -7.55 0.02 -4.70
CA ASN A 362 -8.07 -1.34 -4.75
C ASN A 362 -7.39 -2.21 -5.83
N ARG A 363 -7.38 -1.70 -7.07
CA ARG A 363 -6.99 -2.46 -8.27
C ARG A 363 -5.48 -2.61 -8.43
N ASP A 364 -4.71 -1.56 -8.11
CA ASP A 364 -3.30 -1.45 -8.46
C ASP A 364 -2.37 -1.60 -7.25
N VAL A 365 -2.89 -1.50 -6.02
CA VAL A 365 -2.12 -1.71 -4.78
C VAL A 365 -2.65 -2.90 -3.98
N VAL A 366 -3.86 -2.82 -3.41
CA VAL A 366 -4.38 -3.83 -2.48
C VAL A 366 -4.45 -5.21 -3.12
N HIS A 367 -5.06 -5.35 -4.30
CA HIS A 367 -5.14 -6.65 -4.97
C HIS A 367 -3.77 -7.21 -5.38
N PRO A 368 -2.93 -6.53 -6.20
CA PRO A 368 -1.72 -7.12 -6.75
C PRO A 368 -0.49 -7.06 -5.83
N MET A 369 -0.38 -6.05 -4.96
CA MET A 369 0.81 -5.86 -4.10
C MET A 369 0.64 -6.43 -2.69
N ILE A 370 -0.59 -6.56 -2.20
CA ILE A 370 -0.88 -7.04 -0.84
C ILE A 370 -1.55 -8.42 -0.91
N ILE A 371 -2.84 -8.49 -1.27
CA ILE A 371 -3.66 -9.71 -1.16
C ILE A 371 -3.15 -10.85 -2.05
N ARG A 372 -2.82 -10.58 -3.31
CA ARG A 372 -2.28 -11.60 -4.22
C ARG A 372 -0.92 -12.14 -3.74
N LYS A 373 -0.05 -11.26 -3.23
CA LYS A 373 1.26 -11.68 -2.71
C LYS A 373 1.11 -12.50 -1.44
N ALA A 374 0.19 -12.11 -0.55
CA ALA A 374 -0.08 -12.86 0.68
C ALA A 374 -0.56 -14.29 0.36
N ARG A 375 -1.58 -14.42 -0.50
CA ARG A 375 -2.11 -15.72 -0.96
C ARG A 375 -1.06 -16.62 -1.64
N ALA A 376 0.00 -16.05 -2.20
CA ALA A 376 1.09 -16.77 -2.84
C ALA A 376 2.29 -17.05 -1.91
N GLY A 377 2.26 -16.61 -0.65
CA GLY A 377 3.42 -16.62 0.24
C GLY A 377 4.54 -15.65 -0.19
N GLU A 378 4.26 -14.74 -1.12
CA GLU A 378 5.18 -13.77 -1.72
C GLU A 378 5.24 -12.42 -0.97
N LEU A 379 4.34 -12.17 -0.01
CA LEU A 379 4.33 -10.91 0.75
C LEU A 379 5.46 -10.93 1.80
N LYS A 380 6.66 -10.50 1.39
CA LYS A 380 7.87 -10.59 2.23
C LYS A 380 8.02 -9.50 3.30
N ARG A 381 7.20 -8.44 3.26
CA ARG A 381 7.18 -7.34 4.24
C ARG A 381 5.77 -6.77 4.37
N PRO A 382 5.42 -6.15 5.51
CA PRO A 382 4.18 -5.39 5.61
C PRO A 382 4.21 -4.15 4.71
N VAL A 383 3.03 -3.68 4.28
CA VAL A 383 2.93 -2.59 3.28
C VAL A 383 2.23 -1.36 3.86
N ILE A 384 2.84 -0.18 3.71
CA ILE A 384 2.19 1.10 4.07
C ILE A 384 1.78 1.85 2.79
N THR A 385 0.47 1.99 2.60
CA THR A 385 -0.13 2.63 1.42
C THR A 385 -0.43 4.10 1.71
N ILE A 386 0.33 5.00 1.10
CA ILE A 386 0.33 6.44 1.39
C ILE A 386 -0.37 7.19 0.25
N MET A 387 -1.59 7.66 0.47
CA MET A 387 -2.39 8.39 -0.52
C MET A 387 -2.13 9.90 -0.43
N LEU A 388 -1.66 10.51 -1.53
CA LEU A 388 -1.39 11.95 -1.65
C LEU A 388 -2.41 12.62 -2.57
N THR A 389 -3.41 13.31 -2.01
CA THR A 389 -4.57 13.88 -2.73
C THR A 389 -5.13 15.12 -2.02
N ASP A 390 -5.95 15.95 -2.69
CA ASP A 390 -6.76 16.99 -2.03
C ASP A 390 -8.00 16.42 -1.32
N ALA A 391 -8.28 15.13 -1.55
CA ALA A 391 -9.42 14.35 -1.10
C ALA A 391 -10.78 14.78 -1.68
N GLU A 392 -10.83 15.47 -2.83
CA GLU A 392 -12.07 15.73 -3.58
C GLU A 392 -12.57 14.47 -4.33
N ILE A 393 -12.85 13.39 -3.59
CA ILE A 393 -13.67 12.30 -4.13
C ILE A 393 -15.06 12.86 -4.43
N ARG A 394 -15.46 12.72 -5.69
CA ARG A 394 -16.55 13.46 -6.35
C ARG A 394 -17.87 12.74 -6.18
N SER A 395 -17.87 11.41 -6.28
CA SER A 395 -19.06 10.59 -6.13
C SER A 395 -19.21 10.04 -4.70
N ALA A 396 -20.45 9.72 -4.30
CA ALA A 396 -20.68 8.95 -3.07
C ALA A 396 -20.15 7.51 -3.21
N GLN A 397 -20.20 6.94 -4.42
CA GLN A 397 -19.73 5.59 -4.70
C GLN A 397 -18.23 5.46 -4.44
N GLY A 398 -17.38 6.33 -4.99
CA GLY A 398 -15.93 6.28 -4.79
C GLY A 398 -15.49 6.54 -3.34
N ARG A 399 -16.31 7.26 -2.56
CA ARG A 399 -16.10 7.44 -1.12
C ARG A 399 -16.30 6.12 -0.37
N GLU A 400 -17.36 5.37 -0.70
CA GLU A 400 -17.53 4.02 -0.15
C GLU A 400 -16.57 3.02 -0.77
N THR A 401 -16.16 3.14 -2.06
CA THR A 401 -15.12 2.29 -2.65
C THR A 401 -13.82 2.39 -1.85
N LEU A 402 -13.38 3.60 -1.46
CA LEU A 402 -12.17 3.74 -0.63
C LEU A 402 -12.35 3.07 0.75
N LYS A 403 -13.49 3.31 1.42
CA LYS A 403 -13.80 2.69 2.72
C LYS A 403 -13.85 1.18 2.62
N SER A 404 -14.61 0.64 1.67
CA SER A 404 -14.81 -0.79 1.47
C SER A 404 -13.52 -1.49 1.01
N THR A 405 -12.63 -0.80 0.28
CA THR A 405 -11.30 -1.31 -0.08
C THR A 405 -10.44 -1.53 1.16
N ILE A 406 -10.34 -0.52 2.04
CA ILE A 406 -9.56 -0.62 3.28
C ILE A 406 -10.19 -1.69 4.20
N ARG A 407 -11.52 -1.67 4.36
CA ARG A 407 -12.28 -2.65 5.15
C ARG A 407 -12.14 -4.09 4.63
N SER A 408 -12.05 -4.27 3.31
CA SER A 408 -11.84 -5.60 2.69
C SER A 408 -10.39 -6.06 2.79
N CYS A 409 -9.42 -5.14 2.75
CA CYS A 409 -8.02 -5.44 3.04
C CYS A 409 -7.87 -5.91 4.49
N LYS A 410 -8.40 -5.16 5.47
CA LYS A 410 -8.42 -5.51 6.90
C LYS A 410 -8.98 -6.90 7.17
N ASN A 411 -10.09 -7.24 6.53
CA ASN A 411 -10.81 -8.50 6.75
C ASN A 411 -10.36 -9.65 5.85
N ALA A 412 -9.30 -9.49 5.04
CA ALA A 412 -8.85 -10.51 4.11
C ALA A 412 -8.30 -11.75 4.84
N PRO A 413 -8.84 -12.96 4.60
CA PRO A 413 -8.31 -14.18 5.21
C PRO A 413 -6.83 -14.42 4.90
N ASP A 414 -6.38 -14.00 3.71
CA ASP A 414 -5.01 -14.08 3.23
C ASP A 414 -3.99 -13.32 4.11
N LEU A 415 -4.42 -12.37 4.96
CA LEU A 415 -3.52 -11.59 5.82
C LEU A 415 -3.41 -12.12 7.26
N LYS A 416 -4.19 -13.14 7.65
CA LYS A 416 -4.26 -13.58 9.06
C LYS A 416 -2.93 -14.11 9.60
N GLU A 417 -2.15 -14.80 8.78
CA GLU A 417 -0.82 -15.33 9.16
C GLU A 417 0.25 -14.23 9.26
N TYR A 418 0.00 -13.07 8.66
CA TYR A 418 0.89 -11.90 8.65
C TYR A 418 0.60 -10.89 9.78
N GLY A 419 -0.52 -11.05 10.50
CA GLY A 419 -0.93 -10.23 11.64
C GLY A 419 -1.51 -8.86 11.28
N ASP A 420 -2.10 -8.18 12.25
CA ASP A 420 -2.93 -6.97 12.05
C ASP A 420 -2.19 -5.77 11.43
N LYS A 421 -0.85 -5.81 11.43
CA LYS A 421 0.02 -4.80 10.83
C LYS A 421 0.51 -5.15 9.42
N ALA A 422 0.01 -6.24 8.81
CA ALA A 422 0.40 -6.67 7.46
C ALA A 422 0.18 -5.60 6.38
N ALA A 423 -0.84 -4.75 6.55
CA ALA A 423 -1.06 -3.57 5.72
C ALA A 423 -1.58 -2.40 6.56
N LEU A 424 -1.11 -1.20 6.25
CA LEU A 424 -1.57 0.07 6.85
C LEU A 424 -1.84 1.10 5.75
N PHE A 425 -2.74 2.03 6.02
CA PHE A 425 -3.11 3.12 5.12
C PHE A 425 -2.87 4.48 5.76
N VAL A 426 -2.33 5.42 4.98
CA VAL A 426 -2.18 6.83 5.38
C VAL A 426 -2.77 7.72 4.30
N LEU A 427 -3.78 8.52 4.63
CA LEU A 427 -4.33 9.53 3.73
C LEU A 427 -3.78 10.91 4.09
N SER A 428 -2.84 11.40 3.31
CA SER A 428 -2.23 12.71 3.50
C SER A 428 -2.83 13.74 2.55
N ARG A 429 -3.51 14.74 3.12
CA ARG A 429 -4.15 15.81 2.35
C ARG A 429 -3.14 16.81 1.81
N VAL A 430 -3.39 17.34 0.64
CA VAL A 430 -2.71 18.52 0.09
C VAL A 430 -3.74 19.59 -0.26
N GLY A 431 -3.47 20.85 0.07
CA GLY A 431 -4.37 21.96 -0.21
C GLY A 431 -5.61 22.07 0.69
N ASN A 432 -6.37 23.13 0.45
CA ASN A 432 -7.41 23.64 1.34
C ASN A 432 -8.85 23.23 0.95
N ASN A 433 -9.03 22.11 0.22
CA ASN A 433 -10.36 21.67 -0.22
C ASN A 433 -11.29 21.34 0.98
N LYS A 434 -12.40 22.07 1.12
CA LYS A 434 -13.35 21.90 2.23
C LYS A 434 -14.02 20.52 2.22
N ARG A 435 -14.47 20.04 1.07
CA ARG A 435 -15.11 18.71 0.92
C ARG A 435 -14.15 17.56 1.16
N GLY A 436 -12.87 17.77 0.85
CA GLY A 436 -11.80 16.83 1.16
C GLY A 436 -11.45 16.79 2.65
N LYS A 437 -11.41 17.95 3.33
CA LYS A 437 -11.25 17.99 4.80
C LYS A 437 -12.41 17.30 5.52
N GLU A 438 -13.65 17.60 5.12
CA GLU A 438 -14.84 16.98 5.67
C GLU A 438 -14.84 15.45 5.49
N PHE A 439 -14.47 14.97 4.29
CA PHE A 439 -14.36 13.54 4.03
C PHE A 439 -13.28 12.84 4.88
N VAL A 440 -12.11 13.46 5.05
CA VAL A 440 -11.07 12.93 5.93
C VAL A 440 -11.54 12.85 7.38
N SER A 441 -12.22 13.87 7.90
CA SER A 441 -12.81 13.82 9.25
C SER A 441 -14.05 12.94 9.39
N GLN A 442 -14.56 12.35 8.29
CA GLN A 442 -15.49 11.22 8.31
C GLN A 442 -14.75 9.87 8.34
N LEU A 443 -13.61 9.75 7.66
CA LEU A 443 -12.76 8.55 7.66
C LEU A 443 -12.09 8.32 9.02
N GLU A 444 -11.57 9.37 9.66
CA GLU A 444 -10.92 9.29 10.99
C GLU A 444 -11.86 8.76 12.09
N LYS A 445 -13.18 8.91 11.88
CA LYS A 445 -14.24 8.50 12.82
C LYS A 445 -14.90 7.17 12.46
N ASP A 446 -14.51 6.54 11.34
CA ASP A 446 -15.10 5.29 10.88
C ASP A 446 -14.45 4.10 11.58
N SER A 447 -15.09 3.62 12.64
CA SER A 447 -14.60 2.48 13.46
C SER A 447 -14.44 1.16 12.70
N SER A 448 -14.92 1.05 11.45
CA SER A 448 -14.64 -0.12 10.62
C SER A 448 -13.22 -0.13 10.02
N ILE A 449 -12.53 1.02 10.00
CA ILE A 449 -11.22 1.20 9.34
C ILE A 449 -10.21 2.10 10.08
N ASN A 450 -10.58 2.81 11.15
CA ASN A 450 -9.76 3.88 11.73
C ASN A 450 -8.56 3.42 12.59
N ASP A 451 -8.41 2.11 12.78
CA ASP A 451 -7.20 1.44 13.24
C ASP A 451 -6.19 1.31 12.09
N MET A 452 -6.62 0.71 10.98
CA MET A 452 -5.80 0.46 9.79
C MET A 452 -5.51 1.73 8.97
N LEU A 453 -6.36 2.76 9.09
CA LEU A 453 -6.24 4.04 8.39
C LEU A 453 -5.90 5.18 9.35
N HIS A 454 -4.76 5.82 9.10
CA HIS A 454 -4.44 7.15 9.63
C HIS A 454 -4.64 8.23 8.56
N CYS A 455 -4.88 9.47 9.00
CA CYS A 455 -5.04 10.63 8.13
C CYS A 455 -4.16 11.78 8.63
N SER A 456 -3.65 12.63 7.72
CA SER A 456 -2.86 13.79 8.13
C SER A 456 -3.77 14.87 8.77
N PRO A 457 -3.49 15.35 10.00
CA PRO A 457 -4.36 16.29 10.71
C PRO A 457 -4.37 17.70 10.11
N ASP A 458 -3.44 17.99 9.20
CA ASP A 458 -3.42 19.19 8.36
C ASP A 458 -2.88 18.85 6.95
N SER A 459 -2.82 19.82 6.04
CA SER A 459 -2.33 19.59 4.68
C SER A 459 -0.80 19.70 4.54
N LEU A 460 -0.22 18.81 3.71
CA LEU A 460 1.23 18.67 3.52
C LEU A 460 1.90 19.92 2.93
N ASP A 461 1.22 20.64 2.05
CA ASP A 461 1.69 21.91 1.48
C ASP A 461 1.77 23.03 2.53
N LYS A 462 0.82 23.08 3.46
CA LYS A 462 0.90 23.98 4.62
C LYS A 462 2.04 23.59 5.54
N TRP A 463 2.19 22.29 5.87
CA TRP A 463 3.31 21.81 6.68
C TRP A 463 4.66 22.15 6.05
N LEU A 464 4.82 21.96 4.74
CA LEU A 464 6.04 22.30 4.01
C LEU A 464 6.31 23.81 4.08
N ALA A 465 5.32 24.65 3.80
CA ALA A 465 5.46 26.11 3.87
C ALA A 465 5.78 26.61 5.30
N ASP A 466 5.20 25.99 6.34
CA ASP A 466 5.48 26.34 7.73
C ASP A 466 6.87 25.87 8.18
N CYS A 467 7.38 24.74 7.67
CA CYS A 467 8.76 24.31 7.90
C CYS A 467 9.79 25.16 7.12
N GLN A 468 9.48 25.58 5.90
CA GLN A 468 10.33 26.47 5.09
C GLN A 468 10.57 27.83 5.79
N LYS A 469 9.54 28.44 6.38
CA LYS A 469 9.66 29.68 7.18
C LYS A 469 10.61 29.56 8.37
N ILE A 470 10.84 28.35 8.87
CA ILE A 470 11.69 28.04 10.03
C ILE A 470 13.15 27.75 9.59
N GLY A 471 13.42 27.60 8.29
CA GLY A 471 14.78 27.39 7.77
C GLY A 471 15.40 26.02 8.06
N ASN A 472 14.62 25.05 8.55
CA ASN A 472 15.10 23.71 8.86
C ASN A 472 14.36 22.66 8.01
N GLU A 473 15.04 22.11 7.00
CA GLU A 473 14.46 21.11 6.10
C GLU A 473 14.07 19.81 6.82
N ASN A 474 14.90 19.35 7.76
CA ASN A 474 14.67 18.11 8.51
C ASN A 474 13.37 18.16 9.33
N LYS A 475 12.87 19.35 9.68
CA LYS A 475 11.61 19.52 10.42
C LYS A 475 10.39 19.04 9.62
N TYR A 476 10.45 19.08 8.29
CA TYR A 476 9.39 18.51 7.45
C TYR A 476 9.48 16.97 7.39
N THR A 477 10.70 16.43 7.25
CA THR A 477 10.97 14.99 7.35
C THR A 477 10.51 14.43 8.70
N GLY A 478 10.78 15.13 9.80
CA GLY A 478 10.34 14.80 11.16
C GLY A 478 8.82 14.70 11.32
N LYS A 479 8.07 15.65 10.75
CA LYS A 479 6.60 15.58 10.72
C LYS A 479 6.06 14.39 9.92
N LEU A 480 6.72 14.01 8.83
CA LEU A 480 6.34 12.82 8.06
C LEU A 480 6.66 11.54 8.84
N ILE A 481 7.79 11.50 9.56
CA ILE A 481 8.10 10.41 10.50
C ILE A 481 7.02 10.33 11.60
N GLU A 482 6.71 11.44 12.27
CA GLU A 482 5.67 11.52 13.31
C GLU A 482 4.30 11.01 12.82
N LEU A 483 3.92 11.34 11.59
CA LEU A 483 2.71 10.84 10.93
C LEU A 483 2.71 9.30 10.80
N PHE A 484 3.82 8.70 10.37
CA PHE A 484 3.91 7.24 10.21
C PHE A 484 4.01 6.49 11.54
N LEU A 485 4.72 7.05 12.53
CA LEU A 485 4.74 6.51 13.89
C LEU A 485 3.34 6.55 14.50
N THR A 486 2.62 7.66 14.33
CA THR A 486 1.21 7.78 14.76
C THR A 486 0.31 6.77 14.06
N ALA A 487 0.55 6.43 12.79
CA ALA A 487 -0.17 5.36 12.10
C ALA A 487 0.12 3.97 12.69
N LEU A 488 1.40 3.67 13.00
CA LEU A 488 1.83 2.40 13.61
C LEU A 488 1.28 2.17 15.02
N ASP A 489 0.98 3.23 15.77
CA ASP A 489 0.45 3.17 17.13
C ASP A 489 -1.06 2.84 17.20
N ARG A 490 -1.82 2.99 16.10
CA ARG A 490 -3.29 2.86 16.12
C ARG A 490 -3.80 1.45 16.42
N ASN A 491 -3.00 0.43 16.09
CA ASN A 491 -3.26 -0.97 16.46
C ASN A 491 -2.87 -1.28 17.94
N GLY A 492 -2.69 -0.27 18.79
CA GLY A 492 -2.37 -0.43 20.22
C GLY A 492 -3.55 -0.21 21.18
N ALA A 493 -4.77 0.01 20.66
CA ALA A 493 -5.97 0.30 21.45
C ALA A 493 -7.18 -0.52 20.98
N ALA A 494 -7.25 -1.77 21.45
CA ALA A 494 -8.37 -2.70 21.31
C ALA A 494 -8.64 -3.33 22.69
#